data_AF-A0AAD7D086-F1
#
_entry.id   AF-A0AAD7D086-F1
#
_cell.length_a   1.000
_cell.length_b   1.000
_cell.length_c   1.000
_cell.angle_alpha   90.00
_cell.angle_beta   90.00
_cell.angle_gamma   90.00
#
_symmetry.space_group_name_H-M   'P 1'
#
loop_
_entity.id
_entity.type
_entity.pdbx_description
1 polymer ?
#
loop_
_entity_poly.entity_id
_entity_poly.type
_entity_poly.pdbx_seq_one_letter_code
_entity_poly.pdbx_strand_id
1 'polypeptide(L)'
;MARTHLRLDRELIRTDELMGDERGIMHMLGGAHIVLSTLSTLSNPGLDQVGIFSLVPLERLVVDEASQINVFDFMHLFFKFRKSLEKICFFGDPKQLPPYGQDQAPTLKSIFEFKHLQNLTEFLDTQC
;
A
#
# COMPACT_ATOMS: atom_id res chain seq x y z
N MET A 1 15.36 -11.38 -29.56
CA MET A 1 14.32 -11.49 -28.51
C MET A 1 14.00 -10.09 -28.00
N ALA A 2 13.00 -9.44 -28.58
CA ALA A 2 12.56 -8.10 -28.18
C ALA A 2 11.74 -8.21 -26.89
N ARG A 3 12.28 -7.72 -25.76
CA ARG A 3 11.52 -7.60 -24.51
C ARG A 3 10.81 -6.25 -24.50
N THR A 4 9.52 -6.31 -24.26
CA THR A 4 8.52 -5.25 -24.25
C THR A 4 8.90 -4.15 -23.25
N HIS A 5 9.34 -2.98 -23.74
CA HIS A 5 9.29 -1.75 -22.94
C HIS A 5 7.83 -1.33 -22.83
N LEU A 6 7.18 -1.66 -21.70
CA LEU A 6 5.81 -1.26 -21.40
C LEU A 6 5.72 0.27 -21.35
N ARG A 7 4.80 0.86 -22.13
CA ARG A 7 4.46 2.28 -22.16
C ARG A 7 3.74 2.68 -20.85
N LEU A 8 4.45 2.72 -19.73
CA LEU A 8 3.89 3.13 -18.42
C LEU A 8 3.84 4.65 -18.22
N ASP A 9 4.46 5.43 -19.10
CA ASP A 9 4.59 6.89 -18.94
C ASP A 9 3.26 7.64 -18.81
N ARG A 10 2.16 7.06 -19.31
CA ARG A 10 0.81 7.67 -19.21
C ARG A 10 0.04 7.29 -17.94
N GLU A 11 0.51 6.26 -17.23
CA GLU A 11 -0.14 5.71 -16.02
C GLU A 11 0.72 5.96 -14.77
N LEU A 12 1.92 6.51 -14.94
CA LEU A 12 2.82 6.87 -13.86
C LEU A 12 2.45 8.25 -13.29
N ILE A 13 2.14 8.27 -11.99
CA ILE A 13 1.93 9.51 -11.24
C ILE A 13 3.18 9.78 -10.40
N ARG A 14 3.79 10.94 -10.61
CA ARG A 14 4.98 11.38 -9.91
C ARG A 14 4.63 12.27 -8.72
N THR A 15 4.97 11.83 -7.51
CA THR A 15 4.63 12.57 -6.28
C THR A 15 5.31 13.93 -6.17
N ASP A 16 6.47 14.11 -6.80
CA ASP A 16 7.22 15.36 -6.85
C ASP A 16 6.65 16.38 -7.85
N GLU A 17 5.77 15.94 -8.74
CA GLU A 17 5.08 16.77 -9.73
C GLU A 17 3.61 17.04 -9.34
N LEU A 18 3.20 16.61 -8.14
CA LEU A 18 1.86 16.86 -7.61
C LEU A 18 1.69 18.35 -7.30
N MET A 19 1.23 19.10 -8.30
CA MET A 19 0.85 20.50 -8.19
C MET A 19 -0.45 20.74 -8.95
N GLY A 20 -1.39 21.46 -8.34
CA GLY A 20 -2.63 21.83 -9.01
C GLY A 20 -3.80 22.04 -8.07
N ASP A 21 -4.90 22.56 -8.63
CA ASP A 21 -6.21 22.58 -7.99
C ASP A 21 -6.89 21.20 -8.13
N GLU A 22 -8.06 21.03 -7.51
CA GLU A 22 -8.82 19.76 -7.52
C GLU A 22 -9.02 19.20 -8.95
N ARG A 23 -9.22 20.08 -9.94
CA ARG A 23 -9.39 19.70 -11.35
C ARG A 23 -8.13 19.09 -11.93
N GLY A 24 -6.96 19.65 -11.61
CA GLY A 24 -5.67 19.09 -12.02
C GLY A 24 -5.47 17.67 -11.47
N ILE A 25 -5.80 17.46 -10.20
CA ILE A 25 -5.69 16.15 -9.56
C ILE A 25 -6.67 15.13 -10.15
N MET A 26 -7.93 15.51 -10.37
CA MET A 26 -8.91 14.62 -11.02
C MET A 26 -8.50 14.26 -12.46
N HIS A 27 -7.95 15.21 -13.21
CA HIS A 27 -7.45 14.96 -14.56
C HIS A 27 -6.25 14.02 -14.55
N MET A 28 -5.31 14.23 -13.63
CA MET A 28 -4.13 13.38 -13.43
C MET A 28 -4.51 11.95 -13.04
N LEU A 29 -5.47 11.79 -12.11
CA LEU A 29 -5.99 10.48 -11.74
C LEU A 29 -6.70 9.79 -12.90
N GLY A 30 -7.25 10.54 -13.87
CA GLY A 30 -7.81 9.98 -15.09
C GLY A 30 -8.98 9.01 -14.87
N GLY A 31 -9.64 9.09 -13.71
CA GLY A 31 -10.67 8.11 -13.30
C GLY A 31 -10.10 6.76 -12.81
N ALA A 32 -8.80 6.67 -12.54
CA ALA A 32 -8.20 5.49 -11.95
C ALA A 32 -8.78 5.23 -10.55
N HIS A 33 -9.26 4.00 -10.36
CA HIS A 33 -9.76 3.52 -9.06
C HIS A 33 -8.78 2.59 -8.36
N ILE A 34 -7.71 2.19 -9.06
CA ILE A 34 -6.65 1.31 -8.55
C ILE A 34 -5.34 2.06 -8.70
N VAL A 35 -4.65 2.26 -7.59
CA VAL A 35 -3.34 2.90 -7.53
C VAL A 35 -2.36 1.93 -6.90
N LEU A 36 -1.26 1.68 -7.60
CA LEU A 36 -0.15 0.87 -7.09
C LEU A 36 0.93 1.80 -6.55
N SER A 37 1.32 1.62 -5.29
CA SER A 37 2.41 2.36 -4.69
C SER A 37 3.06 1.56 -3.56
N THR A 38 4.20 2.04 -3.04
CA THR A 38 4.69 1.58 -1.75
C THR A 38 3.83 2.14 -0.61
N LEU A 39 3.93 1.54 0.58
CA LEU A 39 3.30 2.11 1.78
C LEU A 39 3.88 3.49 2.11
N SER A 40 5.18 3.69 1.94
CA SER A 40 5.84 4.98 2.18
C SER A 40 5.28 6.11 1.31
N THR A 41 4.87 5.80 0.07
CA THR A 41 4.22 6.78 -0.80
C THR A 41 2.87 7.23 -0.25
N LEU A 42 2.05 6.34 0.33
CA LEU A 42 0.76 6.73 0.94
C LEU A 42 0.92 7.69 2.14
N SER A 43 2.09 7.64 2.78
CA SER A 43 2.47 8.49 3.91
C SER A 43 3.12 9.80 3.48
N ASN A 44 3.33 10.01 2.18
CA ASN A 44 3.93 11.23 1.65
C ASN A 44 3.00 12.44 1.91
N PRO A 45 3.45 13.46 2.66
CA PRO A 45 2.66 14.66 2.94
C PRO A 45 2.22 15.41 1.67
N GLY A 46 2.94 15.27 0.56
CA GLY A 46 2.58 15.87 -0.73
C GLY A 46 1.20 15.41 -1.22
N LEU A 47 0.82 14.15 -0.95
CA LEU A 47 -0.52 13.65 -1.27
C LEU A 47 -1.61 14.34 -0.45
N ASP A 48 -1.33 14.63 0.82
CA ASP A 48 -2.26 15.34 1.70
C ASP A 48 -2.39 16.82 1.31
N GLN A 49 -1.28 17.44 0.91
CA GLN A 49 -1.24 18.86 0.50
C GLN A 49 -2.10 19.12 -0.74
N VAL A 50 -2.13 18.18 -1.69
CA VAL A 50 -3.00 18.30 -2.88
C VAL A 50 -4.42 17.79 -2.65
N GLY A 51 -4.76 17.37 -1.42
CA GLY A 51 -6.11 16.95 -1.06
C GLY A 51 -6.60 15.69 -1.78
N ILE A 52 -5.70 14.85 -2.30
CA ILE A 52 -6.07 13.71 -3.16
C ILE A 52 -7.06 12.76 -2.48
N PHE A 53 -6.87 12.51 -1.19
CA PHE A 53 -7.71 11.60 -0.41
C PHE A 53 -9.06 12.20 0.00
N SER A 54 -9.24 13.51 -0.13
CA SER A 54 -10.55 14.16 0.01
C SER A 54 -11.39 13.99 -1.26
N LEU A 55 -10.73 13.92 -2.43
CA LEU A 55 -11.37 13.71 -3.73
C LEU A 55 -11.62 12.22 -4.00
N VAL A 56 -10.64 11.38 -3.68
CA VAL A 56 -10.70 9.91 -3.84
C VAL A 56 -10.28 9.26 -2.51
N PRO A 57 -11.24 8.99 -1.62
CA PRO A 57 -10.95 8.37 -0.32
C PRO A 57 -10.35 6.97 -0.47
N LEU A 58 -9.36 6.64 0.37
CA LEU A 58 -8.82 5.28 0.45
C LEU A 58 -9.80 4.41 1.25
N GLU A 59 -10.60 3.61 0.55
CA GLU A 59 -11.57 2.68 1.14
C GLU A 59 -11.03 1.26 1.29
N ARG A 60 -10.16 0.82 0.36
CA ARG A 60 -9.66 -0.55 0.28
C ARG A 60 -8.15 -0.54 0.11
N LEU A 61 -7.45 -1.21 1.02
CA LEU A 61 -6.00 -1.35 0.96
C LEU A 61 -5.65 -2.83 0.74
N VAL A 62 -4.95 -3.13 -0.35
CA VAL A 62 -4.35 -4.43 -0.60
C VAL A 62 -2.86 -4.28 -0.43
N VAL A 63 -2.28 -5.10 0.44
CA VAL A 63 -0.84 -5.07 0.74
C VAL A 63 -0.26 -6.40 0.29
N ASP A 64 0.64 -6.33 -0.68
CA ASP A 64 1.45 -7.46 -1.09
C ASP A 64 2.74 -7.54 -0.27
N GLU A 65 3.36 -8.72 -0.20
CA GLU A 65 4.57 -8.99 0.59
C GLU A 65 4.48 -8.54 2.06
N ALA A 66 3.29 -8.59 2.64
CA ALA A 66 2.99 -8.09 3.98
C ALA A 66 3.72 -8.85 5.11
N SER A 67 4.26 -10.05 4.82
CA SER A 67 5.12 -10.78 5.76
C SER A 67 6.48 -10.12 5.96
N GLN A 68 6.91 -9.28 5.01
CA GLN A 68 8.18 -8.56 5.05
C GLN A 68 8.06 -7.13 5.62
N ILE A 69 6.86 -6.74 6.07
CA ILE A 69 6.56 -5.39 6.55
C ILE A 69 6.28 -5.42 8.04
N ASN A 70 6.81 -4.44 8.77
CA ASN A 70 6.53 -4.32 10.19
C ASN A 70 5.10 -3.83 10.44
N VAL A 71 4.43 -4.41 11.43
CA VAL A 71 3.07 -3.99 11.81
C VAL A 71 2.93 -2.49 12.14
N PHE A 72 3.98 -1.88 12.71
CA PHE A 72 4.03 -0.46 13.05
C PHE A 72 4.02 0.44 11.80
N ASP A 73 4.49 -0.06 10.67
CA ASP A 73 4.44 0.66 9.39
C ASP A 73 3.00 0.82 8.88
N PHE A 74 2.02 0.08 9.42
CA PHE A 74 0.62 0.29 9.08
C PHE A 74 -0.12 1.22 10.04
N MET A 75 0.34 1.37 11.29
CA MET A 75 -0.41 2.06 12.34
C MET A 75 -0.74 3.51 11.98
N HIS A 76 0.22 4.21 11.37
CA HIS A 76 0.01 5.59 10.95
C HIS A 76 -0.99 5.70 9.79
N LEU A 77 -1.01 4.73 8.87
CA LEU A 77 -2.00 4.66 7.79
C LEU A 77 -3.40 4.39 8.33
N PHE A 78 -3.52 3.47 9.29
CA PHE A 78 -4.81 3.17 9.93
C PHE A 78 -5.37 4.38 10.65
N PHE A 79 -4.53 5.14 11.36
CA PHE A 79 -4.95 6.37 11.99
C PHE A 79 -5.34 7.46 10.98
N LYS A 80 -4.52 7.63 9.92
CA LYS A 80 -4.74 8.59 8.84
C LYS A 80 -6.07 8.35 8.13
N PHE A 81 -6.34 7.11 7.73
CA PHE A 81 -7.50 6.72 6.95
C PHE A 81 -8.66 6.13 7.77
N ARG A 82 -8.64 6.25 9.11
CA ARG A 82 -9.64 5.67 10.02
C ARG A 82 -11.11 6.00 9.71
N LYS A 83 -11.37 7.05 8.94
CA LYS A 83 -12.72 7.49 8.55
C LYS A 83 -13.18 6.94 7.20
N SER A 84 -12.26 6.54 6.34
CA SER A 84 -12.55 6.09 4.96
C SER A 84 -12.22 4.62 4.74
N LEU A 85 -11.20 4.09 5.42
CA LEU A 85 -10.71 2.72 5.20
C LEU A 85 -11.72 1.71 5.74
N GLU A 86 -12.29 0.91 4.84
CA GLU A 86 -13.32 -0.08 5.13
C GLU A 86 -12.76 -1.51 5.16
N LYS A 87 -11.80 -1.82 4.28
CA LYS A 87 -11.24 -3.17 4.14
C LYS A 87 -9.75 -3.14 3.88
N ILE A 88 -9.05 -4.05 4.54
CA ILE A 88 -7.64 -4.31 4.33
C ILE A 88 -7.46 -5.79 4.00
N CYS A 89 -6.61 -6.09 3.03
CA CYS A 89 -6.25 -7.45 2.67
C CYS A 89 -4.73 -7.57 2.60
N PHE A 90 -4.18 -8.55 3.30
CA PHE A 90 -2.74 -8.79 3.36
C PHE A 90 -2.42 -10.08 2.62
N PHE A 91 -1.48 -9.99 1.68
CA PHE A 91 -0.87 -11.11 0.99
C PHE A 91 0.59 -11.20 1.41
N GLY A 92 1.09 -12.41 1.58
CA GLY A 92 2.48 -12.65 1.95
C GLY A 92 2.70 -14.10 2.35
N ASP A 93 3.97 -14.44 2.53
CA ASP A 93 4.39 -15.76 2.96
C ASP A 93 5.13 -15.64 4.31
N PRO A 94 4.51 -16.07 5.43
CA PRO A 94 5.14 -16.01 6.74
C PRO A 94 6.30 -17.02 6.91
N LYS A 95 6.55 -17.88 5.92
CA LYS A 95 7.71 -18.80 5.90
C LYS A 95 8.91 -18.25 5.13
N GLN A 96 8.79 -17.06 4.54
CA GLN A 96 9.92 -16.34 3.93
C GLN A 96 10.73 -15.58 4.99
N LEU A 97 11.65 -14.72 4.53
CA LEU A 97 12.48 -13.90 5.41
C LEU A 97 11.62 -12.96 6.28
N PRO A 98 12.06 -12.72 7.52
CA PRO A 98 11.42 -11.76 8.40
C PRO A 98 11.40 -10.33 7.83
N PRO A 99 10.58 -9.42 8.38
CA PRO A 99 10.68 -8.00 8.08
C PRO A 99 12.11 -7.48 8.13
N TYR A 100 12.44 -6.62 7.16
CA TYR A 100 13.77 -6.03 7.06
C TYR A 100 14.16 -5.35 8.38
N GLY A 101 15.36 -5.67 8.89
CA GLY A 101 15.88 -5.10 10.14
C GLY A 101 15.46 -5.84 11.42
N GLN A 102 14.73 -6.96 11.35
CA GLN A 102 14.36 -7.73 12.55
C GLN A 102 15.57 -8.25 13.34
N ASP A 103 16.70 -8.53 12.69
CA ASP A 103 17.95 -8.90 13.39
C ASP A 103 18.44 -7.81 14.36
N GLN A 104 18.13 -6.54 14.08
CA GLN A 104 18.50 -5.39 14.91
C GLN A 104 17.40 -5.05 15.93
N ALA A 105 16.17 -5.49 15.69
CA ALA A 105 15.01 -5.23 16.53
C ALA A 105 14.11 -6.48 16.62
N PRO A 106 14.37 -7.38 17.59
CA PRO A 106 13.65 -8.66 17.70
C PRO A 106 12.15 -8.53 18.00
N THR A 107 11.71 -7.35 18.41
CA THR A 107 10.29 -7.02 18.67
C THR A 107 9.54 -6.67 17.40
N LEU A 108 10.21 -6.53 16.25
CA LEU A 108 9.57 -6.33 14.97
C LEU A 108 8.74 -7.58 14.64
N LYS A 109 7.47 -7.36 14.30
CA LYS A 109 6.52 -8.41 13.92
C LYS A 109 5.80 -8.01 12.65
N SER A 110 5.63 -8.96 11.75
CA SER A 110 4.69 -8.85 10.65
C SER A 110 3.25 -9.08 11.12
N ILE A 111 2.28 -8.77 10.25
CA ILE A 111 0.86 -8.99 10.53
C ILE A 111 0.51 -10.46 10.77
N PHE A 112 1.27 -11.39 10.17
CA PHE A 112 1.03 -12.84 10.23
C PHE A 112 1.44 -13.48 11.57
N GLU A 113 2.20 -12.77 12.40
CA GLU A 113 2.67 -13.26 13.71
C GLU A 113 1.65 -13.05 14.84
N PHE A 114 0.56 -12.34 14.56
CA PHE A 114 -0.50 -12.07 15.53
C PHE A 114 -1.53 -13.19 15.55
N LYS A 115 -1.54 -14.00 16.62
CA LYS A 115 -2.44 -15.15 16.80
C LYS A 115 -3.92 -14.87 16.52
N HIS A 116 -4.42 -13.70 16.89
CA HIS A 116 -5.84 -13.35 16.69
C HIS A 116 -6.18 -13.05 15.22
N LEU A 117 -5.19 -12.75 14.38
CA LEU A 117 -5.36 -12.51 12.94
C LEU A 117 -5.16 -13.79 12.11
N GLN A 118 -4.45 -14.78 12.65
CA GLN A 118 -4.25 -16.08 12.00
C GLN A 118 -5.58 -16.80 11.71
N ASN A 119 -6.59 -16.61 12.55
CA ASN A 119 -7.93 -17.17 12.34
C ASN A 119 -8.68 -16.57 11.14
N LEU A 120 -8.20 -15.44 10.61
CA LEU A 120 -8.77 -14.76 9.43
C LEU A 120 -7.93 -15.04 8.17
N THR A 121 -6.89 -15.87 8.27
CA THR A 121 -5.95 -16.13 7.18
C THR A 121 -6.44 -17.31 6.35
N GLU A 122 -6.50 -17.11 5.04
CA GLU A 122 -6.77 -18.16 4.08
C GLU A 122 -5.45 -18.63 3.45
N PHE A 123 -5.22 -19.94 3.42
CA PHE A 123 -4.02 -20.51 2.80
C PHE A 123 -4.27 -20.79 1.33
N LEU A 124 -3.45 -20.22 0.46
CA LEU A 124 -3.45 -20.53 -0.97
C LEU A 124 -2.65 -21.82 -1.18
N ASP A 125 -3.36 -22.93 -1.40
CA ASP A 125 -2.80 -24.29 -1.38
C ASP A 125 -2.41 -24.86 -2.75
N THR A 126 -2.64 -24.09 -3.82
CA THR A 126 -2.39 -24.50 -5.19
C THR A 126 -1.30 -23.63 -5.82
N GLN A 127 -0.28 -24.26 -6.38
CA GLN A 127 0.79 -23.60 -7.12
C GLN A 127 0.66 -23.94 -8.62
N CYS A 128 0.61 -22.91 -9.47
CA CYS A 128 0.57 -23.02 -10.92
C CYS A 128 1.96 -22.91 -11.55
#